data_AF-A0A165CEP0-F1
#
_entry.id   AF-A0A165CEP0-F1
#
_cell.length_a   1.000
_cell.length_b   1.000
_cell.length_c   1.000
_cell.angle_alpha   90.00
_cell.angle_beta   90.00
_cell.angle_gamma   90.00
#
_symmetry.space_group_name_H-M   'P 1'
#
loop_
_entity.id
_entity.type
_entity.pdbx_description
1 polymer ?
#
loop_
_entity_poly.entity_id
_entity_poly.type
_entity_poly.pdbx_seq_one_letter_code
_entity_poly.pdbx_strand_id
1 'polypeptide(L)'
;MEETTRRAGAVTSDTRPNRTVTRETECYDAPGASLLGMTQRRAHTIIRQIRAKETPARRRTKQNVKRVKTAVNRQNGATPTEDEIWSALKSRDVARNVRNFLWKGIHGGHKIGDYFTGMPAPWCEYAKCPLCDTTEDLQHILFDCESRERTTIWRLASEFTSDRLSQWPNLDVGSILGSPLLKFTTNDNKAEGLTRLMRIVIVESAFLIWKIRCERRIEHEDDTDAAPSGEEITGRWYATINARVAHDRHLTNKRRYKRKALNEDLVLETWEGL
;
A
#
# COMPACT_ATOMS: atom_id res chain seq x y z
N MET A 1 17.94 -15.09 36.20
CA MET A 1 17.39 -13.77 35.82
C MET A 1 17.70 -12.68 36.85
N GLU A 2 17.82 -13.00 38.14
CA GLU A 2 18.13 -12.04 39.21
C GLU A 2 19.58 -11.51 39.21
N GLU A 3 20.56 -12.29 38.74
CA GLU A 3 21.97 -11.91 38.85
C GLU A 3 22.37 -10.79 37.88
N THR A 4 21.76 -10.77 36.70
CA THR A 4 21.87 -9.69 35.71
C THR A 4 21.25 -8.38 36.21
N THR A 5 20.13 -8.45 36.93
CA THR A 5 19.44 -7.28 37.49
C THR A 5 20.21 -6.71 38.69
N ARG A 6 20.84 -7.58 39.49
CA ARG A 6 21.68 -7.19 40.63
C ARG A 6 22.98 -6.51 40.19
N ARG A 7 23.60 -6.95 39.08
CA ARG A 7 24.76 -6.28 38.46
C ARG A 7 24.39 -4.92 37.84
N ALA A 8 23.17 -4.76 37.31
CA ALA A 8 22.71 -3.46 36.80
C ALA A 8 22.51 -2.41 37.92
N GLY A 9 22.07 -2.83 39.12
CA GLY A 9 21.92 -1.95 40.29
C GLY A 9 23.24 -1.49 40.91
N ALA A 10 24.29 -2.33 40.88
CA ALA A 10 25.60 -1.99 41.44
C ALA A 10 26.38 -0.94 40.60
N VAL A 11 26.05 -0.80 39.30
CA VAL A 11 26.67 0.22 38.41
C VAL A 11 26.02 1.59 38.58
N THR A 12 24.81 1.67 39.15
CA THR A 12 24.09 2.93 39.37
C THR A 12 24.45 3.66 40.66
N SER A 13 25.13 3.01 41.61
CA SER A 13 25.51 3.64 42.90
C SER A 13 26.88 4.31 42.87
N ASP A 14 27.67 4.11 41.81
CA ASP A 14 28.99 4.71 41.71
C ASP A 14 28.86 6.13 41.14
N THR A 15 28.96 7.11 42.03
CA THR A 15 28.88 8.54 41.71
C THR A 15 30.11 8.92 40.91
N ARG A 16 30.08 8.64 39.60
CA ARG A 16 31.15 9.08 38.71
C ARG A 16 31.20 10.61 38.73
N PRO A 17 32.39 11.21 38.80
CA PRO A 17 32.52 12.66 38.76
C PRO A 17 31.82 13.17 37.51
N ASN A 18 30.91 14.11 37.73
CA ASN A 18 30.13 14.73 36.67
C ASN A 18 31.13 15.29 35.66
N ARG A 19 31.21 14.69 34.47
CA ARG A 19 32.11 15.17 33.42
C ARG A 19 31.57 16.52 32.98
N THR A 20 32.15 17.58 33.53
CA THR A 20 31.83 18.96 33.14
C THR A 20 32.22 19.11 31.69
N VAL A 21 31.23 19.09 30.80
CA VAL A 21 31.43 19.43 29.39
C VAL A 21 31.71 20.92 29.36
N THR A 22 32.99 21.27 29.23
CA THR A 22 33.40 22.65 29.00
C THR A 22 32.79 23.13 27.70
N ARG A 23 32.27 24.36 27.74
CA ARG A 23 31.36 24.95 26.75
C ARG A 23 32.06 25.36 25.43
N GLU A 24 33.14 24.66 25.08
CA GLU A 24 34.01 24.90 23.92
C GLU A 24 34.24 23.62 23.10
N THR A 25 33.33 22.65 23.17
CA THR A 25 33.34 21.53 22.21
C THR A 25 32.55 21.97 20.98
N GLU A 26 33.27 22.28 19.90
CA GLU A 26 32.65 22.49 18.59
C GLU A 26 31.80 21.26 18.21
N CYS A 27 30.72 21.49 17.48
CA CYS A 27 29.62 20.55 17.18
C CYS A 27 30.06 19.23 16.46
N TYR A 28 31.35 19.03 16.22
CA TYR A 28 31.89 17.98 15.35
C TYR A 28 33.04 17.13 15.93
N ASP A 29 33.53 17.38 17.16
CA ASP A 29 34.75 16.70 17.67
C ASP A 29 34.53 15.34 18.36
N ALA A 30 33.31 14.81 18.39
CA ALA A 30 33.06 13.47 18.90
C ALA A 30 32.62 12.54 17.75
N PRO A 31 33.44 11.55 17.34
CA PRO A 31 32.97 10.51 16.43
C PRO A 31 31.89 9.66 17.14
N GLY A 32 30.66 9.77 16.66
CA GLY A 32 29.52 8.98 17.12
C GLY A 32 28.47 9.79 17.86
N ALA A 33 27.33 9.16 18.16
CA ALA A 33 26.24 9.79 18.90
C ALA A 33 26.35 9.47 20.40
N SER A 34 26.26 10.49 21.26
CA SER A 34 26.26 10.30 22.71
C SER A 34 25.15 9.32 23.14
N LEU A 35 25.52 8.25 23.85
CA LEU A 35 24.57 7.28 24.39
C LEU A 35 23.85 7.83 25.64
N LEU A 36 24.39 8.86 26.28
CA LEU A 36 23.77 9.50 27.43
C LEU A 36 22.50 10.22 26.97
N GLY A 37 21.33 9.76 27.42
CA GLY A 37 20.03 10.28 26.99
C GLY A 37 19.60 9.82 25.58
N MET A 38 20.31 8.87 24.96
CA MET A 38 19.91 8.26 23.71
C MET A 38 18.70 7.35 23.94
N THR A 39 17.62 7.59 23.19
CA THR A 39 16.48 6.66 23.15
C THR A 39 16.56 5.79 21.90
N GLN A 40 16.01 4.58 21.95
CA GLN A 40 15.92 3.70 20.78
C GLN A 40 15.26 4.42 19.58
N ARG A 41 14.22 5.22 19.84
CA ARG A 41 13.55 6.03 18.80
C ARG A 41 14.52 6.99 18.14
N ARG A 42 15.32 7.73 18.92
CA ARG A 42 16.30 8.70 18.41
C ARG A 42 17.42 8.01 17.65
N ALA A 43 17.97 6.93 18.20
CA ALA A 43 18.99 6.11 17.53
C ALA A 43 18.49 5.57 16.18
N HIS A 44 17.28 5.00 16.16
CA HIS A 44 16.69 4.46 14.94
C HIS A 44 16.42 5.55 13.89
N THR A 45 15.95 6.74 14.29
CA THR A 45 15.78 7.87 13.37
C THR A 45 17.11 8.32 12.77
N ILE A 46 18.16 8.45 13.58
CA ILE A 46 19.50 8.81 13.11
C ILE A 46 20.03 7.79 12.11
N ILE A 47 19.97 6.49 12.44
CA ILE A 47 20.40 5.40 11.55
C ILE A 47 19.63 5.45 10.24
N ARG A 48 18.31 5.68 10.28
CA ARG A 48 17.49 5.80 9.07
C ARG A 48 17.88 7.00 8.21
N GLN A 49 18.20 8.14 8.82
CA GLN A 49 18.65 9.33 8.08
C GLN A 49 20.01 9.13 7.43
N ILE A 50 20.96 8.52 8.13
CA ILE A 50 22.28 8.17 7.58
C ILE A 50 22.12 7.23 6.39
N ARG A 51 21.40 6.11 6.58
CA ARG A 51 21.14 5.14 5.51
C ARG A 51 20.39 5.75 4.33
N ALA A 52 19.47 6.68 4.58
CA ALA A 52 18.73 7.36 3.50
C ALA A 52 19.65 8.20 2.60
N LYS A 53 20.68 8.85 3.17
CA LYS A 53 21.68 9.61 2.40
C LYS A 53 22.55 8.69 1.53
N GLU A 54 22.86 7.50 2.03
CA GLU A 54 23.70 6.51 1.34
C GLU A 54 22.92 5.66 0.34
N THR A 55 21.59 5.55 0.49
CA THR A 55 20.78 4.67 -0.36
C THR A 55 20.59 5.32 -1.74
N PRO A 56 21.11 4.73 -2.83
CA PRO A 56 20.93 5.28 -4.15
C PRO A 56 19.46 5.21 -4.58
N ALA A 57 19.03 6.22 -5.33
CA ALA A 57 17.67 6.25 -5.85
C ALA A 57 17.46 5.11 -6.85
N ARG A 58 16.44 4.29 -6.60
CA ARG A 58 16.12 3.14 -7.47
C ARG A 58 15.36 3.60 -8.71
N ARG A 59 15.83 3.20 -9.89
CA ARG A 59 15.24 3.54 -11.20
C ARG A 59 13.74 3.24 -11.27
N ARG A 60 13.34 2.01 -10.90
CA ARG A 60 11.93 1.58 -10.92
C ARG A 60 11.05 2.40 -9.98
N THR A 61 11.54 2.69 -8.78
CA THR A 61 10.81 3.55 -7.82
C THR A 61 10.57 4.94 -8.39
N LYS A 62 11.59 5.57 -8.99
CA LYS A 62 11.44 6.87 -9.67
C LYS A 62 10.41 6.83 -10.80
N GLN A 63 10.44 5.79 -11.63
CA GLN A 63 9.49 5.61 -12.73
C GLN A 63 8.06 5.45 -12.22
N ASN A 64 7.84 4.62 -11.20
CA ASN A 64 6.52 4.41 -10.63
C ASN A 64 5.99 5.65 -9.91
N VAL A 65 6.84 6.38 -9.18
CA VAL A 65 6.49 7.68 -8.60
C VAL A 65 6.06 8.67 -9.70
N LYS A 66 6.76 8.70 -10.83
CA LYS A 66 6.35 9.52 -11.99
C LYS A 66 4.98 9.08 -12.54
N ARG A 67 4.74 7.78 -12.70
CA ARG A 67 3.43 7.25 -13.13
C ARG A 67 2.31 7.66 -12.16
N VAL A 68 2.55 7.54 -10.85
CA VAL A 68 1.60 8.00 -9.81
C VAL A 68 1.32 9.49 -9.96
N LYS A 69 2.37 10.34 -10.07
CA LYS A 69 2.22 11.78 -10.27
C LYS A 69 1.37 12.11 -11.48
N THR A 70 1.63 11.47 -12.63
CA THR A 70 0.86 11.65 -13.86
C THR A 70 -0.60 11.22 -13.69
N ALA A 71 -0.87 10.05 -13.12
CA ALA A 71 -2.22 9.54 -12.93
C ALA A 71 -3.04 10.38 -11.95
N VAL A 72 -2.45 10.79 -10.82
CA VAL A 72 -3.11 11.66 -9.84
C VAL A 72 -3.37 13.04 -10.44
N ASN A 73 -2.44 13.60 -11.22
CA ASN A 73 -2.68 14.85 -11.92
C ASN A 73 -3.81 14.74 -12.95
N ARG A 74 -3.89 13.62 -13.68
CA ARG A 74 -4.97 13.34 -14.64
C ARG A 74 -6.34 13.31 -13.95
N GLN A 75 -6.43 12.70 -12.76
CA GLN A 75 -7.68 12.59 -12.02
C GLN A 75 -8.04 13.87 -11.23
N ASN A 76 -7.06 14.48 -10.55
CA ASN A 76 -7.31 15.54 -9.58
C ASN A 76 -7.04 16.95 -10.12
N GLY A 77 -6.41 17.07 -11.29
CA GLY A 77 -5.90 18.35 -11.81
C GLY A 77 -4.69 18.91 -11.07
N ALA A 78 -4.12 18.16 -10.10
CA ALA A 78 -2.98 18.59 -9.31
C ALA A 78 -1.96 17.45 -9.12
N THR A 79 -0.68 17.77 -9.27
CA THR A 79 0.41 16.81 -9.11
C THR A 79 0.81 16.69 -7.64
N PRO A 80 0.80 15.48 -7.04
CA PRO A 80 1.22 15.30 -5.67
C PRO A 80 2.74 15.35 -5.52
N THR A 81 3.19 15.76 -4.34
CA THR A 81 4.57 15.60 -3.86
C THR A 81 4.88 14.12 -3.56
N GLU A 82 6.17 13.77 -3.49
CA GLU A 82 6.54 12.39 -3.11
C GLU A 82 6.15 12.07 -1.67
N ASP A 83 6.25 13.05 -0.78
CA ASP A 83 5.85 12.90 0.62
C ASP A 83 4.36 12.64 0.77
N GLU A 84 3.52 13.28 -0.05
CA GLU A 84 2.08 12.98 -0.10
C GLU A 84 1.83 11.55 -0.58
N ILE A 85 2.52 11.08 -1.62
CA ILE A 85 2.41 9.69 -2.11
C ILE A 85 2.72 8.71 -0.98
N TRP A 86 3.86 8.86 -0.31
CA TRP A 86 4.28 7.95 0.75
C TRP A 86 3.41 8.04 2.01
N SER A 87 2.89 9.22 2.32
CA SER A 87 2.00 9.44 3.46
C SER A 87 0.61 8.86 3.21
N ALA A 88 0.08 9.00 1.99
CA ALA A 88 -1.24 8.53 1.61
C ALA A 88 -1.37 7.00 1.65
N LEU A 89 -0.27 6.25 1.44
CA LEU A 89 -0.24 4.80 1.67
C LEU A 89 -0.61 4.40 3.11
N LYS A 90 -0.50 5.31 4.08
CA LYS A 90 -0.87 5.04 5.48
C LYS A 90 -2.34 5.36 5.76
N SER A 91 -3.12 5.76 4.75
CA SER A 91 -4.55 6.06 4.89
C SER A 91 -5.29 4.90 5.58
N ARG A 92 -6.19 5.25 6.49
CA ARG A 92 -7.04 4.30 7.21
C ARG A 92 -7.99 3.56 6.28
N ASP A 93 -8.28 4.14 5.11
CA ASP A 93 -9.16 3.53 4.12
C ASP A 93 -8.52 2.28 3.47
N VAL A 94 -7.20 2.20 3.47
CA VAL A 94 -6.46 1.10 2.82
C VAL A 94 -6.13 0.01 3.85
N ALA A 95 -6.52 -1.24 3.59
CA ALA A 95 -6.18 -2.39 4.43
C ALA A 95 -4.66 -2.65 4.47
N ARG A 96 -4.13 -3.21 5.56
CA ARG A 96 -2.67 -3.37 5.76
C ARG A 96 -1.99 -4.21 4.67
N ASN A 97 -2.62 -5.31 4.26
CA ASN A 97 -2.17 -6.16 3.16
C ASN A 97 -2.13 -5.40 1.82
N VAL A 98 -3.15 -4.61 1.54
CA VAL A 98 -3.21 -3.74 0.36
C VAL A 98 -2.11 -2.68 0.41
N ARG A 99 -1.85 -2.04 1.57
CA ARG A 99 -0.73 -1.09 1.70
C ARG A 99 0.61 -1.72 1.34
N ASN A 100 0.83 -2.97 1.76
CA ASN A 100 2.04 -3.71 1.38
C ASN A 100 2.10 -3.98 -0.13
N PHE A 101 0.95 -4.32 -0.74
CA PHE A 101 0.85 -4.48 -2.19
C PHE A 101 1.19 -3.19 -2.94
N LEU A 102 0.62 -2.05 -2.54
CA LEU A 102 0.92 -0.75 -3.13
C LEU A 102 2.38 -0.35 -2.92
N TRP A 103 2.88 -0.48 -1.70
CA TRP A 103 4.27 -0.12 -1.37
C TRP A 103 5.27 -0.95 -2.19
N LYS A 104 5.06 -2.27 -2.29
CA LYS A 104 5.87 -3.14 -3.15
C LYS A 104 5.73 -2.75 -4.61
N GLY A 105 4.52 -2.40 -5.06
CA GLY A 105 4.25 -1.92 -6.41
C GLY A 105 5.04 -0.66 -6.74
N ILE A 106 5.01 0.38 -5.91
CA ILE A 106 5.79 1.61 -6.12
C ILE A 106 7.29 1.28 -6.14
N HIS A 107 7.77 0.40 -5.26
CA HIS A 107 9.18 0.01 -5.27
C HIS A 107 9.59 -0.94 -6.41
N GLY A 108 8.64 -1.46 -7.20
CA GLY A 108 8.91 -2.50 -8.20
C GLY A 108 9.40 -3.80 -7.56
N GLY A 109 8.93 -4.10 -6.35
CA GLY A 109 9.35 -5.23 -5.50
C GLY A 109 8.47 -6.47 -5.62
N HIS A 110 7.49 -6.48 -6.53
CA HIS A 110 6.77 -7.69 -6.90
C HIS A 110 7.65 -8.54 -7.83
N LYS A 111 7.67 -9.85 -7.59
CA LYS A 111 8.43 -10.81 -8.42
C LYS A 111 7.57 -11.18 -9.64
N ILE A 112 7.67 -10.38 -10.69
CA ILE A 112 6.91 -10.51 -11.95
C ILE A 112 7.74 -10.00 -13.12
N GLY A 113 7.38 -10.41 -14.34
CA GLY A 113 7.95 -9.89 -15.58
C GLY A 113 9.47 -10.00 -15.62
N ASP A 114 10.11 -8.87 -15.94
CA ASP A 114 11.57 -8.67 -15.92
C ASP A 114 12.34 -9.26 -14.74
N TYR A 115 11.69 -9.43 -13.57
CA TYR A 115 12.36 -10.06 -12.41
C TYR A 115 12.88 -11.46 -12.75
N PHE A 116 12.13 -12.20 -13.58
CA PHE A 116 12.46 -13.56 -13.98
C PHE A 116 13.29 -13.65 -15.26
N THR A 117 13.46 -12.53 -15.98
CA THR A 117 14.24 -12.50 -17.23
C THR A 117 15.70 -12.87 -16.97
N GLY A 118 16.20 -13.85 -17.72
CA GLY A 118 17.59 -14.33 -17.61
C GLY A 118 17.84 -15.32 -16.47
N MET A 119 16.81 -15.73 -15.71
CA MET A 119 16.91 -16.85 -14.78
C MET A 119 16.90 -18.19 -15.56
N PRO A 120 17.43 -19.29 -14.99
CA PRO A 120 17.29 -20.61 -15.59
C PRO A 120 15.84 -21.12 -15.55
N ALA A 121 15.54 -22.18 -16.31
CA ALA A 121 14.25 -22.87 -16.22
C ALA A 121 14.08 -23.53 -14.83
N PRO A 122 12.85 -23.59 -14.28
CA PRO A 122 11.60 -23.13 -14.88
C PRO A 122 11.31 -21.62 -14.67
N TRP A 123 12.12 -20.91 -13.88
CA TRP A 123 11.78 -19.56 -13.43
C TRP A 123 11.62 -18.53 -14.55
N CYS A 124 12.40 -18.62 -15.62
CA CYS A 124 12.29 -17.70 -16.76
C CYS A 124 10.90 -17.70 -17.41
N GLU A 125 10.13 -18.78 -17.29
CA GLU A 125 8.80 -18.89 -17.87
C GLU A 125 7.82 -17.90 -17.22
N TYR A 126 8.01 -17.57 -15.93
CA TYR A 126 7.21 -16.56 -15.22
C TYR A 126 7.46 -15.11 -15.66
N ALA A 127 8.41 -14.87 -16.57
CA ALA A 127 8.63 -13.52 -17.12
C ALA A 127 7.50 -13.09 -18.07
N LYS A 128 6.86 -14.05 -18.73
CA LYS A 128 5.78 -13.79 -19.68
C LYS A 128 4.44 -14.30 -19.16
N CYS A 129 3.39 -13.60 -19.55
CA CYS A 129 2.02 -14.05 -19.33
C CYS A 129 1.70 -15.18 -20.34
N PRO A 130 1.28 -16.36 -19.89
CA PRO A 130 0.97 -17.48 -20.80
C PRO A 130 -0.29 -17.23 -21.63
N LEU A 131 -1.19 -16.35 -21.18
CA LEU A 131 -2.41 -16.02 -21.91
C LEU A 131 -2.15 -15.05 -23.08
N CYS A 132 -1.17 -14.15 -22.94
CA CYS A 132 -1.01 -13.02 -23.84
C CYS A 132 0.36 -12.95 -24.52
N ASP A 133 1.29 -13.85 -24.17
CA ASP A 133 2.70 -13.88 -24.64
C ASP A 133 3.45 -12.53 -24.54
N THR A 134 3.07 -11.70 -23.56
CA THR A 134 3.72 -10.41 -23.28
C THR A 134 4.42 -10.43 -21.92
N THR A 135 5.31 -9.47 -21.68
CA THR A 135 5.97 -9.33 -20.37
C THR A 135 4.92 -9.08 -19.29
N GLU A 136 4.91 -9.93 -18.27
CA GLU A 136 3.88 -9.88 -17.23
C GLU A 136 4.23 -8.84 -16.16
N ASP A 137 4.01 -7.56 -16.46
CA ASP A 137 4.18 -6.47 -15.50
C ASP A 137 2.85 -6.12 -14.79
N LEU A 138 2.92 -5.18 -13.84
CA LEU A 138 1.73 -4.81 -13.06
C LEU A 138 0.67 -4.07 -13.89
N GLN A 139 1.06 -3.40 -14.97
CA GLN A 139 0.13 -2.75 -15.89
C GLN A 139 -0.63 -3.83 -16.67
N HIS A 140 0.10 -4.81 -17.21
CA HIS A 140 -0.49 -5.95 -17.90
C HIS A 140 -1.44 -6.74 -16.99
N ILE A 141 -0.98 -7.19 -15.82
CA ILE A 141 -1.81 -7.99 -14.88
C ILE A 141 -3.11 -7.28 -14.54
N LEU A 142 -3.05 -5.97 -14.28
CA LEU A 142 -4.20 -5.24 -13.78
C LEU A 142 -5.12 -4.73 -14.90
N PHE A 143 -4.64 -4.45 -16.10
CA PHE A 143 -5.45 -3.74 -17.11
C PHE A 143 -5.45 -4.39 -18.48
N ASP A 144 -4.32 -4.96 -18.92
CA ASP A 144 -4.17 -5.38 -20.32
C ASP A 144 -4.32 -6.91 -20.52
N CYS A 145 -4.22 -7.70 -19.45
CA CYS A 145 -4.27 -9.16 -19.51
C CYS A 145 -5.64 -9.69 -19.90
N GLU A 146 -5.70 -10.72 -20.74
CA GLU A 146 -6.96 -11.37 -21.17
C GLU A 146 -7.61 -12.23 -20.09
N SER A 147 -7.04 -12.27 -18.89
CA SER A 147 -7.54 -13.12 -17.82
C SER A 147 -8.97 -12.78 -17.37
N ARG A 148 -9.69 -13.84 -16.98
CA ARG A 148 -11.08 -13.76 -16.54
C ARG A 148 -11.21 -12.91 -15.28
N GLU A 149 -10.30 -13.08 -14.32
CA GLU A 149 -10.30 -12.31 -13.07
C GLU A 149 -10.21 -10.81 -13.32
N ARG A 150 -9.37 -10.36 -14.25
CA ARG A 150 -9.21 -8.95 -14.59
C ARG A 150 -10.48 -8.39 -15.23
N THR A 151 -11.08 -9.12 -16.18
CA THR A 151 -12.31 -8.66 -16.86
C THR A 151 -13.49 -8.58 -15.90
N THR A 152 -13.73 -9.68 -15.18
CA THR A 152 -14.90 -9.81 -14.31
C THR A 152 -14.83 -8.81 -13.16
N ILE A 153 -13.67 -8.66 -12.52
CA ILE A 153 -13.54 -7.76 -11.35
C ILE A 153 -13.70 -6.30 -11.75
N TRP A 154 -13.11 -5.85 -12.86
CA TRP A 154 -13.29 -4.45 -13.27
C TRP A 154 -14.71 -4.14 -13.71
N ARG A 155 -15.37 -5.10 -14.38
CA ARG A 155 -16.80 -4.97 -14.70
C ARG A 155 -17.63 -4.82 -13.43
N LEU A 156 -17.46 -5.71 -12.45
CA LEU A 156 -18.17 -5.66 -11.17
C LEU A 156 -17.92 -4.34 -10.43
N ALA A 157 -16.68 -3.88 -10.39
CA ALA A 157 -16.32 -2.61 -9.76
C ALA A 157 -16.99 -1.40 -10.43
N SER A 158 -17.07 -1.41 -11.77
CA SER A 158 -17.76 -0.36 -12.53
C SER A 158 -19.28 -0.41 -12.32
N GLU A 159 -19.89 -1.59 -12.42
CA GLU A 159 -21.33 -1.79 -12.21
C GLU A 159 -21.73 -1.41 -10.78
N PHE A 160 -20.94 -1.79 -9.77
CA PHE A 160 -21.22 -1.47 -8.38
C PHE A 160 -21.20 0.03 -8.06
N THR A 161 -20.57 0.86 -8.89
CA THR A 161 -20.46 2.30 -8.63
C THR A 161 -21.27 3.15 -9.60
N SER A 162 -22.00 2.54 -10.54
CA SER A 162 -22.68 3.24 -11.64
C SER A 162 -23.73 4.24 -11.16
N ASP A 163 -24.41 3.94 -10.05
CA ASP A 163 -25.48 4.80 -9.53
C ASP A 163 -24.94 6.06 -8.85
N ARG A 164 -23.65 6.06 -8.50
CA ARG A 164 -22.97 7.14 -7.77
C ARG A 164 -21.89 7.86 -8.57
N LEU A 165 -21.42 7.24 -9.65
CA LEU A 165 -20.40 7.79 -10.54
C LEU A 165 -20.84 7.61 -11.99
N SER A 166 -21.04 8.75 -12.67
CA SER A 166 -21.51 8.79 -14.05
C SER A 166 -20.56 8.10 -15.05
N GLN A 167 -19.25 8.15 -14.78
CA GLN A 167 -18.24 7.57 -15.65
C GLN A 167 -17.13 6.90 -14.85
N TRP A 168 -16.87 5.63 -15.17
CA TRP A 168 -15.72 4.92 -14.61
C TRP A 168 -14.41 5.62 -14.99
N PRO A 169 -13.49 5.88 -14.04
CA PRO A 169 -12.27 6.62 -14.32
C PRO A 169 -11.34 5.86 -15.26
N ASN A 170 -10.54 6.59 -16.04
CA ASN A 170 -9.45 6.01 -16.81
C ASN A 170 -8.29 5.64 -15.87
N LEU A 171 -8.22 4.35 -15.50
CA LEU A 171 -7.24 3.81 -14.56
C LEU A 171 -6.05 3.20 -15.28
N ASP A 172 -4.87 3.40 -14.70
CA ASP A 172 -3.64 2.69 -15.04
C ASP A 172 -2.91 2.27 -13.77
N VAL A 173 -1.75 1.64 -13.90
CA VAL A 173 -0.93 1.24 -12.75
C VAL A 173 -0.57 2.43 -11.85
N GLY A 174 -0.38 3.63 -12.40
CA GLY A 174 -0.17 4.86 -11.63
C GLY A 174 -1.38 5.22 -10.79
N SER A 175 -2.60 5.06 -11.33
CA SER A 175 -3.85 5.26 -10.59
C SER A 175 -3.99 4.30 -9.42
N ILE A 176 -3.59 3.03 -9.58
CA ILE A 176 -3.64 2.04 -8.49
C ILE A 176 -2.61 2.36 -7.42
N LEU A 177 -1.36 2.60 -7.81
CA LEU A 177 -0.28 2.90 -6.88
C LEU A 177 -0.49 4.23 -6.14
N GLY A 178 -1.18 5.18 -6.77
CA GLY A 178 -1.59 6.46 -6.22
C GLY A 178 -3.02 6.50 -5.69
N SER A 179 -3.72 5.36 -5.62
CA SER A 179 -5.16 5.34 -5.36
C SER A 179 -5.58 6.11 -4.11
N PRO A 180 -4.84 6.10 -2.98
CA PRO A 180 -5.27 6.82 -1.78
C PRO A 180 -5.26 8.35 -1.92
N LEU A 181 -4.70 8.88 -3.02
CA LEU A 181 -4.70 10.31 -3.35
C LEU A 181 -5.82 10.72 -4.32
N LEU A 182 -6.44 9.77 -5.04
CA LEU A 182 -7.45 10.09 -6.05
C LEU A 182 -8.66 10.79 -5.42
N LYS A 183 -9.21 11.79 -6.09
CA LYS A 183 -10.39 12.53 -5.66
C LYS A 183 -11.50 12.35 -6.68
N PHE A 184 -12.71 12.22 -6.18
CA PHE A 184 -13.92 12.05 -6.97
C PHE A 184 -14.95 13.06 -6.49
N THR A 185 -15.46 13.86 -7.42
CA THR A 185 -16.46 14.88 -7.15
C THR A 185 -17.81 14.40 -7.68
N THR A 186 -18.85 14.69 -6.91
CA THR A 186 -20.24 14.66 -7.39
C THR A 186 -20.79 16.09 -7.33
N ASN A 187 -21.92 16.33 -8.00
CA ASN A 187 -22.62 17.61 -7.93
C ASN A 187 -23.18 17.90 -6.53
N ASP A 188 -23.29 16.88 -5.68
CA ASP A 188 -23.76 16.98 -4.31
C ASP A 188 -22.62 17.22 -3.30
N ASN A 189 -22.95 17.72 -2.11
CA ASN A 189 -22.00 17.92 -1.00
C ASN A 189 -21.38 16.62 -0.43
N LYS A 190 -21.65 15.44 -1.01
CA LYS A 190 -21.18 14.09 -0.56
C LYS A 190 -19.88 13.63 -1.23
N ALA A 191 -19.02 14.55 -1.68
CA ALA A 191 -17.80 14.22 -2.40
C ALA A 191 -16.79 13.38 -1.58
N GLU A 192 -16.79 13.51 -0.25
CA GLU A 192 -15.89 12.76 0.63
C GLU A 192 -16.24 11.25 0.67
N GLY A 193 -17.51 10.91 0.89
CA GLY A 193 -17.99 9.53 0.86
C GLY A 193 -17.77 8.85 -0.49
N LEU A 194 -18.07 9.53 -1.60
CA LEU A 194 -17.80 9.01 -2.94
C LEU A 194 -16.30 8.78 -3.17
N THR A 195 -15.47 9.75 -2.80
CA THR A 195 -14.01 9.60 -2.92
C THR A 195 -13.52 8.39 -2.13
N ARG A 196 -14.00 8.23 -0.90
CA ARG A 196 -13.63 7.11 -0.04
C ARG A 196 -14.08 5.76 -0.62
N LEU A 197 -15.31 5.68 -1.12
CA LEU A 197 -15.85 4.50 -1.79
C LEU A 197 -14.97 4.10 -2.97
N MET A 198 -14.71 5.02 -3.89
CA MET A 198 -13.92 4.75 -5.09
C MET A 198 -12.51 4.29 -4.75
N ARG A 199 -11.85 4.93 -3.77
CA ARG A 199 -10.52 4.50 -3.29
C ARG A 199 -10.51 3.07 -2.79
N ILE A 200 -11.54 2.68 -2.02
CA ILE A 200 -11.66 1.31 -1.50
C ILE A 200 -11.93 0.33 -2.64
N VAL A 201 -12.95 0.58 -3.45
CA VAL A 201 -13.36 -0.32 -4.54
C VAL A 201 -12.23 -0.54 -5.55
N ILE A 202 -11.57 0.53 -5.99
CA ILE A 202 -10.47 0.45 -6.98
C ILE A 202 -9.33 -0.41 -6.45
N VAL A 203 -8.91 -0.17 -5.20
CA VAL A 203 -7.70 -0.79 -4.68
C VAL A 203 -7.92 -2.23 -4.20
N GLU A 204 -9.09 -2.53 -3.62
CA GLU A 204 -9.46 -3.88 -3.24
C GLU A 204 -9.67 -4.76 -4.48
N SER A 205 -10.27 -4.20 -5.55
CA SER A 205 -10.40 -4.86 -6.86
C SER A 205 -9.04 -5.20 -7.47
N ALA A 206 -8.14 -4.21 -7.55
CA ALA A 206 -6.79 -4.44 -8.07
C ALA A 206 -6.00 -5.47 -7.25
N PHE A 207 -6.13 -5.43 -5.92
CA PHE A 207 -5.47 -6.41 -5.07
C PHE A 207 -6.08 -7.81 -5.19
N LEU A 208 -7.40 -7.92 -5.42
CA LEU A 208 -8.05 -9.21 -5.68
C LEU A 208 -7.61 -9.81 -7.02
N ILE A 209 -7.54 -9.01 -8.10
CA ILE A 209 -6.98 -9.44 -9.38
C ILE A 209 -5.56 -9.98 -9.18
N TRP A 210 -4.72 -9.24 -8.45
CA TRP A 210 -3.38 -9.68 -8.10
C TRP A 210 -3.35 -11.01 -7.34
N LYS A 211 -4.22 -11.20 -6.34
CA LYS A 211 -4.30 -12.44 -5.56
C LYS A 211 -4.68 -13.63 -6.43
N ILE A 212 -5.74 -13.50 -7.22
CA ILE A 212 -6.23 -14.57 -8.09
C ILE A 212 -5.18 -14.91 -9.17
N ARG A 213 -4.50 -13.90 -9.73
CA ARG A 213 -3.35 -14.13 -10.60
C ARG A 213 -2.25 -14.91 -9.90
N CYS A 214 -1.94 -14.62 -8.63
CA CYS A 214 -0.89 -15.35 -7.91
C CYS A 214 -1.29 -16.81 -7.67
N GLU A 215 -2.54 -17.06 -7.29
CA GLU A 215 -3.09 -18.42 -7.15
C GLU A 215 -2.99 -19.19 -8.47
N ARG A 216 -3.53 -18.61 -9.56
CA ARG A 216 -3.44 -19.19 -10.90
C ARG A 216 -2.01 -19.46 -11.35
N ARG A 217 -1.15 -18.44 -11.36
CA ARG A 217 0.19 -18.50 -11.98
C ARG A 217 1.24 -19.17 -11.10
N ILE A 218 1.15 -19.03 -9.77
CA ILE A 218 2.23 -19.45 -8.85
C ILE A 218 1.83 -20.66 -8.02
N GLU A 219 0.58 -20.74 -7.55
CA GLU A 219 0.12 -21.86 -6.73
C GLU A 219 -0.33 -23.05 -7.58
N HIS A 220 -0.96 -22.78 -8.71
CA HIS A 220 -1.49 -23.80 -9.63
C HIS A 220 -0.74 -23.89 -10.95
N GLU A 221 0.34 -23.12 -11.16
CA GLU A 221 1.19 -23.18 -12.36
C GLU A 221 0.41 -23.07 -13.70
N ASP A 222 -0.67 -22.28 -13.71
CA ASP A 222 -1.66 -22.14 -14.80
C ASP A 222 -2.39 -23.42 -15.20
N ASP A 223 -2.57 -24.36 -14.27
CA ASP A 223 -3.51 -25.45 -14.41
C ASP A 223 -4.93 -24.89 -14.69
N THR A 224 -5.46 -25.25 -15.86
CA THR A 224 -6.77 -24.80 -16.33
C THR A 224 -7.91 -25.38 -15.50
N ASP A 225 -7.72 -26.56 -14.92
CA ASP A 225 -8.74 -27.24 -14.12
C ASP A 225 -8.85 -26.62 -12.71
N ALA A 226 -7.75 -26.03 -12.23
CA ALA A 226 -7.70 -25.27 -10.98
C ALA A 226 -8.08 -23.79 -11.15
N ALA A 227 -8.30 -23.31 -12.38
CA ALA A 227 -8.64 -21.91 -12.63
C ALA A 227 -10.05 -21.57 -12.09
N PRO A 228 -10.21 -20.48 -11.32
CA PRO A 228 -11.49 -20.17 -10.71
C PRO A 228 -12.57 -19.85 -11.75
N SER A 229 -13.79 -20.30 -11.48
CA SER A 229 -14.94 -20.03 -12.34
C SER A 229 -15.33 -18.56 -12.29
N GLY A 230 -16.08 -18.08 -13.29
CA GLY A 230 -16.59 -16.70 -13.28
C GLY A 230 -17.50 -16.41 -12.07
N GLU A 231 -18.27 -17.41 -11.64
CA GLU A 231 -19.12 -17.32 -10.45
C GLU A 231 -18.30 -17.23 -9.17
N GLU A 232 -17.24 -18.03 -9.07
CA GLU A 232 -16.33 -17.99 -7.93
C GLU A 232 -15.61 -16.64 -7.83
N ILE A 233 -15.09 -16.11 -8.94
CA ILE A 233 -14.46 -14.78 -8.99
C ILE A 233 -15.45 -13.72 -8.53
N THR A 234 -16.69 -13.80 -8.99
CA THR A 234 -17.78 -12.87 -8.61
C THR A 234 -18.07 -12.96 -7.11
N GLY A 235 -18.21 -14.18 -6.57
CA GLY A 235 -18.41 -14.41 -5.15
C GLY A 235 -17.26 -13.89 -4.29
N ARG A 236 -16.00 -14.13 -4.71
CA ARG A 236 -14.80 -13.62 -4.04
C ARG A 236 -14.74 -12.08 -4.04
N TRP A 237 -15.19 -11.43 -5.11
CA TRP A 237 -15.27 -9.98 -5.18
C TRP A 237 -16.31 -9.40 -4.22
N TYR A 238 -17.55 -9.91 -4.25
CA TYR A 238 -18.59 -9.49 -3.29
C TYR A 238 -18.19 -9.78 -1.84
N ALA A 239 -17.58 -10.94 -1.57
CA ALA A 239 -17.07 -11.25 -0.24
C ALA A 239 -16.01 -10.23 0.22
N THR A 240 -15.14 -9.78 -0.69
CA THR A 240 -14.12 -8.75 -0.41
C THR A 240 -14.77 -7.41 -0.07
N ILE A 241 -15.72 -6.93 -0.88
CA ILE A 241 -16.42 -5.66 -0.63
C ILE A 241 -17.29 -5.73 0.64
N ASN A 242 -18.05 -6.81 0.84
CA ASN A 242 -18.86 -7.02 2.04
C ASN A 242 -18.01 -7.06 3.31
N ALA A 243 -16.82 -7.65 3.26
CA ALA A 243 -15.88 -7.61 4.38
C ALA A 243 -15.43 -6.18 4.71
N ARG A 244 -15.28 -5.31 3.71
CA ARG A 244 -14.98 -3.88 3.90
C ARG A 244 -16.15 -3.13 4.55
N VAL A 245 -17.36 -3.34 4.06
CA VAL A 245 -18.59 -2.77 4.65
C VAL A 245 -18.74 -3.19 6.11
N ALA A 246 -18.60 -4.49 6.39
CA ALA A 246 -18.69 -5.01 7.75
C ALA A 246 -17.60 -4.45 8.67
N HIS A 247 -16.37 -4.29 8.17
CA HIS A 247 -15.28 -3.70 8.91
C HIS A 247 -15.56 -2.24 9.27
N ASP A 248 -15.99 -1.43 8.30
CA ASP A 248 -16.33 -0.02 8.52
C ASP A 248 -17.47 0.14 9.53
N ARG A 249 -18.55 -0.65 9.38
CA ARG A 249 -19.66 -0.71 10.35
C ARG A 249 -19.18 -1.07 11.75
N HIS A 250 -18.23 -2.00 11.86
CA HIS A 250 -17.68 -2.35 13.16
C HIS A 250 -16.87 -1.19 13.78
N LEU A 251 -16.12 -0.45 12.96
CA LEU A 251 -15.29 0.66 13.40
C LEU A 251 -16.08 1.90 13.83
N THR A 252 -17.38 2.02 13.54
CA THR A 252 -18.21 3.13 14.04
C THR A 252 -18.53 3.03 15.55
N ASN A 253 -18.27 1.89 16.19
CA ASN A 253 -18.61 1.68 17.60
C ASN A 253 -17.81 2.62 18.54
N LYS A 254 -18.45 3.75 18.91
CA LYS A 254 -17.89 4.78 19.79
C LYS A 254 -17.60 4.26 21.21
N ARG A 255 -18.34 3.26 21.71
CA ARG A 255 -18.06 2.65 23.03
C ARG A 255 -16.74 1.90 23.03
N ARG A 256 -16.47 1.12 21.99
CA ARG A 256 -15.24 0.31 21.86
C ARG A 256 -14.03 1.16 21.46
N TYR A 257 -14.19 2.04 20.46
CA TYR A 257 -13.07 2.73 19.83
C TYR A 257 -12.88 4.17 20.28
N LYS A 258 -13.82 4.75 21.04
CA LYS A 258 -13.76 6.12 21.57
C LYS A 258 -13.40 7.13 20.46
N ARG A 259 -12.37 7.94 20.65
CA ARG A 259 -11.87 8.92 19.66
C ARG A 259 -11.27 8.32 18.39
N LYS A 260 -11.10 6.99 18.32
CA LYS A 260 -10.64 6.27 17.13
C LYS A 260 -11.78 5.66 16.31
N ALA A 261 -13.02 5.76 16.78
CA ALA A 261 -14.18 5.30 16.03
C ALA A 261 -14.28 6.06 14.71
N LEU A 262 -14.71 5.36 13.67
CA LEU A 262 -15.02 5.96 12.37
C LEU A 262 -16.30 6.79 12.48
N ASN A 263 -16.39 7.89 11.73
CA ASN A 263 -17.60 8.69 11.69
C ASN A 263 -18.71 7.87 10.99
N GLU A 264 -19.88 7.79 11.62
CA GLU A 264 -21.04 7.06 11.11
C GLU A 264 -21.59 7.70 9.85
N ASP A 265 -21.68 9.03 9.81
CA ASP A 265 -22.14 9.77 8.63
C ASP A 265 -21.24 9.52 7.43
N LEU A 266 -19.92 9.48 7.63
CA LEU A 266 -18.96 9.14 6.57
C LEU A 266 -19.15 7.71 6.06
N VAL A 267 -19.45 6.75 6.94
CA VAL A 267 -19.71 5.36 6.56
C VAL A 267 -20.99 5.25 5.74
N LEU A 268 -22.05 5.95 6.15
CA LEU A 268 -23.30 6.04 5.38
C LEU A 268 -23.04 6.70 4.03
N GLU A 269 -22.37 7.86 3.98
CA GLU A 269 -22.02 8.50 2.73
C GLU A 269 -21.16 7.62 1.81
N THR A 270 -20.33 6.74 2.37
CA THR A 270 -19.51 5.78 1.59
C THR A 270 -20.38 4.68 0.96
N TRP A 271 -21.28 4.06 1.73
CA TRP A 271 -21.91 2.78 1.37
C TRP A 271 -23.42 2.83 1.09
N GLU A 272 -24.10 3.94 1.41
CA GLU A 272 -25.55 4.06 1.26
C GLU A 272 -25.99 3.94 -0.21
N GLY A 273 -26.94 3.05 -0.48
CA GLY A 273 -27.48 2.81 -1.82
C GLY A 273 -26.68 1.83 -2.67
N LEU A 274 -25.80 1.02 -2.06
CA LEU A 274 -24.97 0.01 -2.70
C LEU A 274 -25.18 -1.39 -2.11
#